data_AF-A0AAD5TX16-F1
#
_entry.id   AF-A0AAD5TX16-F1
#
_cell.length_a   1.000
_cell.length_b   1.000
_cell.length_c   1.000
_cell.angle_alpha   90.00
_cell.angle_beta   90.00
_cell.angle_gamma   90.00
#
_symmetry.space_group_name_H-M   'P 1'
#
loop_
_entity.id
_entity.type
_entity.pdbx_description
1 polymer ?
#
loop_
_entity_poly.entity_id
_entity_poly.type
_entity_poly.pdbx_seq_one_letter_code
_entity_poly.pdbx_strand_id
1 'polypeptide(L)' 'MDDITRIKPQLEYKLDEKEESTTELQNKITLDELGPMVVQSDGTMVRITDWQTKTPKEKEQIIRLISKRNKARLESLNS' A
#
# COMPACT_ATOMS: atom_id res chain seq x y z
N MET A 1 -16.27 39.54 -31.26
CA MET A 1 -16.89 39.83 -29.96
C MET A 1 -16.92 38.51 -29.23
N ASP A 2 -15.88 38.32 -28.45
CA ASP A 2 -15.61 37.13 -27.66
C ASP A 2 -16.69 36.98 -26.60
N ASP A 3 -17.30 35.79 -26.50
CA ASP A 3 -18.06 35.44 -25.31
C ASP A 3 -17.58 34.10 -24.76
N ILE A 4 -16.51 34.25 -24.00
CA ILE A 4 -15.98 33.38 -22.95
C ILE A 4 -17.07 33.06 -21.92
N THR A 5 -17.91 32.06 -22.19
CA THR A 5 -18.68 31.39 -21.13
C THR A 5 -18.25 29.94 -20.95
N ARG A 6 -17.18 29.81 -20.16
CA ARG A 6 -16.94 28.81 -19.10
C ARG A 6 -17.27 27.34 -19.41
N ILE A 7 -16.19 26.64 -19.74
CA ILE A 7 -15.73 25.39 -19.11
C ILE A 7 -16.65 24.91 -17.96
N LYS A 8 -17.38 23.82 -18.24
CA LYS A 8 -17.54 22.69 -17.33
C LYS A 8 -17.40 21.40 -18.13
N PRO A 9 -16.23 20.74 -18.14
CA PRO A 9 -16.18 19.34 -18.50
C PRO A 9 -16.65 18.62 -17.25
N GLN A 10 -17.97 18.43 -17.12
CA GLN A 10 -18.44 17.32 -16.30
C GLN A 10 -18.07 16.09 -17.12
N LEU A 11 -16.92 15.51 -16.78
CA LEU A 11 -16.49 14.23 -17.30
C LEU A 11 -17.57 13.23 -16.88
N GLU A 12 -18.49 12.98 -17.79
CA GLU A 12 -19.46 11.90 -17.68
C GLU A 12 -18.64 10.61 -17.76
N TYR A 13 -18.37 10.02 -16.58
CA TYR A 13 -17.80 8.70 -16.51
C TYR A 13 -18.83 7.74 -17.06
N LYS A 14 -18.74 7.48 -18.37
CA LYS A 14 -19.38 6.34 -18.98
C LYS A 14 -18.75 5.10 -18.38
N LEU A 15 -19.54 4.40 -17.56
CA LEU A 15 -19.26 3.02 -17.20
C LEU A 15 -19.60 2.17 -18.42
N ASP A 16 -18.78 2.28 -19.46
CA ASP A 16 -18.84 1.39 -20.62
C ASP A 16 -17.91 0.19 -20.38
N GLU A 17 -18.47 -0.96 -20.71
CA GLU A 17 -18.10 -2.29 -20.27
C GLU A 17 -16.74 -2.74 -20.81
N LYS A 18 -15.94 -3.37 -19.92
CA LYS A 18 -14.78 -4.23 -20.18
C LYS A 18 -14.15 -4.16 -21.59
N GLU A 19 -13.26 -3.18 -21.80
CA GLU A 19 -12.05 -3.43 -22.58
C GLU A 19 -10.88 -3.56 -21.62
N GLU A 20 -10.55 -4.81 -21.30
CA GLU A 20 -9.40 -5.19 -20.51
C GLU A 20 -8.14 -4.93 -21.35
N SER A 21 -7.66 -3.68 -21.32
CA SER A 21 -6.37 -3.32 -21.89
C SER A 21 -5.28 -3.85 -20.97
N THR A 22 -4.99 -5.16 -21.09
CA THR A 22 -3.90 -5.83 -20.39
C THR A 22 -2.58 -5.32 -20.94
N THR A 23 -2.11 -4.20 -20.41
CA THR A 23 -0.67 -3.95 -20.39
C THR A 23 -0.08 -4.99 -19.45
N GLU A 24 0.60 -5.98 -20.03
CA GLU A 24 1.22 -7.12 -19.37
C GLU A 24 2.31 -6.69 -18.35
N LEU A 25 1.89 -6.19 -17.19
CA LEU A 25 2.68 -6.28 -15.97
C LEU A 25 2.31 -7.62 -15.30
N GLN A 26 2.78 -8.73 -15.90
CA GLN A 26 2.53 -10.11 -15.43
C GLN A 26 3.21 -10.46 -14.09
N ASN A 27 3.48 -9.47 -13.23
CA ASN A 27 3.96 -9.71 -11.87
C ASN A 27 2.84 -9.35 -10.89
N LYS A 28 1.86 -10.25 -10.79
CA LYS A 28 0.86 -10.24 -9.72
C LYS A 28 1.56 -10.58 -8.40
N ILE A 29 2.29 -9.62 -7.84
CA ILE A 29 2.88 -9.74 -6.50
C ILE A 29 1.70 -9.81 -5.53
N THR A 30 1.61 -10.90 -4.78
CA THR A 30 0.57 -11.03 -3.77
C THR A 30 0.90 -10.11 -2.59
N LEU A 31 -0.10 -9.51 -1.95
CA LEU A 31 0.13 -8.59 -0.82
C LEU A 31 0.93 -9.28 0.30
N ASP A 32 0.78 -10.60 0.44
CA ASP A 32 1.51 -11.44 1.40
C ASP A 32 3.02 -11.53 1.11
N GLU A 33 3.42 -11.35 -0.14
CA GLU A 33 4.83 -11.36 -0.55
C GLU A 33 5.57 -10.08 -0.20
N LEU A 34 4.88 -8.98 0.05
CA LEU A 34 5.53 -7.71 0.39
C LEU A 34 6.10 -7.73 1.82
N GLY A 35 5.56 -8.58 2.68
CA GLY A 35 5.99 -8.69 4.08
C GLY A 35 5.43 -7.58 4.97
N PRO A 36 5.74 -7.64 6.28
CA PRO A 36 5.14 -6.75 7.26
C PRO A 36 5.71 -5.33 7.18
N MET A 37 4.86 -4.35 7.49
CA MET A 37 5.25 -2.97 7.68
C MET A 37 5.65 -2.72 9.14
N VAL A 38 6.72 -1.96 9.35
CA VAL A 38 7.29 -1.63 10.66
C VAL A 38 7.08 -0.15 10.93
N VAL A 39 6.47 0.17 12.06
CA VAL A 39 6.33 1.54 12.56
C VAL A 39 7.60 1.90 13.31
N GLN A 40 8.22 3.03 13.00
CA GLN A 40 9.37 3.57 13.70
C GLN A 40 8.95 4.46 14.87
N SER A 41 9.91 4.83 15.73
CA SER A 41 9.64 5.68 16.90
C SER A 41 9.22 7.10 16.54
N ASP A 42 9.60 7.57 15.34
CA ASP A 42 9.20 8.88 14.79
C ASP A 42 7.85 8.84 14.04
N GLY A 43 7.18 7.68 14.02
CA GLY A 43 5.92 7.48 13.31
C GLY A 43 6.05 7.17 11.82
N THR A 44 7.26 7.18 11.25
CA THR A 44 7.47 6.72 9.88
C THR A 44 7.27 5.22 9.75
N MET A 45 6.96 4.74 8.55
CA MET A 45 6.72 3.34 8.27
C MET A 45 7.67 2.81 7.21
N VAL A 46 8.32 1.67 7.50
CA VAL A 46 9.26 1.01 6.60
C VAL A 46 8.86 -0.45 6.40
N ARG A 47 9.15 -1.00 5.22
CA ARG A 47 8.91 -2.42 4.93
C ARG A 47 10.21 -3.22 5.12
N ILE A 48 10.09 -4.49 5.50
CA ILE A 48 11.23 -5.39 5.55
C ILE A 48 11.61 -5.79 4.11
N THR A 49 12.75 -5.29 3.62
CA THR A 49 13.17 -5.45 2.22
C THR A 49 13.62 -6.86 1.87
N ASP A 50 14.16 -7.61 2.83
CA ASP A 50 14.65 -8.98 2.68
C ASP A 50 13.63 -10.03 3.16
N TRP A 51 12.34 -9.67 3.21
CA TRP A 51 11.28 -10.56 3.72
C TRP A 51 11.22 -11.91 2.97
N GLN A 52 11.38 -11.86 1.65
CA GLN A 52 11.31 -13.05 0.80
C GLN A 52 12.42 -14.06 1.10
N THR A 53 13.59 -13.61 1.56
CA THR A 53 14.73 -14.49 1.85
C THR A 53 14.66 -15.10 3.24
N LYS A 54 13.65 -14.74 4.06
CA LYS A 54 13.46 -15.30 5.41
C LYS A 54 12.82 -16.68 5.35
N THR A 55 13.31 -17.58 6.21
CA THR A 55 12.69 -18.88 6.44
C THR A 55 11.32 -18.73 7.11
N PRO A 56 10.41 -19.73 6.99
CA PRO A 56 9.10 -19.66 7.64
C PRO A 56 9.18 -19.41 9.16
N LYS A 57 10.16 -20.01 9.84
CA LYS A 57 10.40 -19.83 11.28
C LYS A 57 10.81 -18.40 11.62
N GLU A 58 11.71 -17.80 10.83
CA GLU A 58 12.10 -16.39 11.01
C GLU A 58 10.91 -15.47 10.75
N LYS A 59 10.13 -15.73 9.69
CA LYS A 59 8.93 -14.96 9.36
C LYS A 59 7.94 -14.94 10.53
N GLU A 60 7.65 -16.08 11.13
CA GLU A 60 6.78 -16.20 12.30
C GLU A 60 7.29 -15.37 13.50
N GLN A 61 8.59 -15.51 13.82
CA GLN A 61 9.20 -14.79 14.92
C GLN A 61 9.20 -13.27 14.69
N ILE A 62 9.50 -12.83 13.46
CA ILE A 62 9.50 -11.43 13.05
C ILE A 62 8.09 -10.85 13.19
N ILE A 63 7.07 -11.51 12.64
CA ILE A 63 5.67 -11.06 12.75
C ILE A 63 5.28 -10.88 14.21
N ARG A 64 5.57 -11.88 15.06
CA ARG A 64 5.23 -11.83 16.49
C ARG A 64 5.85 -10.61 17.19
N LEU A 65 7.11 -10.32 16.92
CA LEU A 65 7.84 -9.22 17.55
C LEU A 65 7.42 -7.85 16.99
N ILE A 66 7.27 -7.74 15.67
CA ILE A 66 6.90 -6.48 15.01
C ILE A 66 5.48 -6.08 15.38
N SER A 67 4.52 -7.02 15.42
CA SER A 67 3.15 -6.72 15.84
C SER A 67 3.08 -6.12 17.25
N LYS A 68 3.85 -6.67 18.20
CA LYS A 68 3.93 -6.11 19.56
C LYS A 68 4.56 -4.71 19.59
N ARG A 69 5.66 -4.52 18.85
CA ARG A 69 6.39 -3.24 18.80
C ARG A 69 5.59 -2.14 18.12
N ASN A 70 4.96 -2.46 16.99
CA ASN A 70 4.12 -1.51 16.26
C ASN A 70 2.93 -1.08 17.10
N LYS A 71 2.26 -2.01 17.80
CA LYS A 71 1.17 -1.68 18.72
C LYS A 71 1.62 -0.66 19.77
N ALA A 72 2.71 -0.94 20.49
CA ALA A 72 3.21 -0.03 21.52
C ALA A 72 3.62 1.35 20.96
N ARG A 73 4.21 1.39 19.76
CA ARG A 73 4.57 2.66 19.11
C ARG A 73 3.35 3.46 18.68
N LEU A 74 2.35 2.82 18.09
CA LEU A 74 1.10 3.48 17.71
C LEU A 74 0.36 4.01 18.93
N GLU A 75 0.32 3.25 20.03
CA GLU A 75 -0.23 3.73 21.31
C GLU A 75 0.51 4.98 21.80
N SER A 76 1.85 5.01 21.72
CA SER A 76 2.64 6.17 22.15
C SER A 76 2.47 7.41 21.27
N LEU A 77 2.17 7.24 19.98
CA LEU A 77 1.98 8.36 19.04
C LEU A 77 0.57 8.96 19.12
N ASN A 78 -0.39 8.20 19.66
CA ASN A 78 -1.77 8.63 19.87
C ASN A 78 -2.04 9.19 21.28
N SER A 79 -1.00 9.29 22.13
CA SER A 79 -1.08 9.74 23.53
C SER A 79 -0.72 11.22 23.71
#